data_AF-A0A0F9EX52-F1
#
_entry.id   AF-A0A0F9EX52-F1
#
_cell.length_a   1.000
_cell.length_b   1.000
_cell.length_c   1.000
_cell.angle_alpha   90.00
_cell.angle_beta   90.00
_cell.angle_gamma   90.00
#
_symmetry.space_group_name_H-M   'P 1'
#
loop_
_entity.id
_entity.type
_entity.pdbx_description
1 polymer ?
#
loop_
_entity_poly.entity_id
_entity_poly.type
_entity_poly.pdbx_seq_one_letter_code
_entity_poly.pdbx_strand_id
1 'polypeptide(L)'
;KLMTPRRRRLLLLGADFSATGGTITYSGGYTIHTFLSGDTFTPNGNGNVDYLVVAGGGGGGTSASNKGGAGGGGAGQILSDTSYNVSAQDYAITIGAGGAASTNGNISIFDIFTAAAGLKGNVGNPSIGGAGGDSGSGKTGGTGSSPVNYPGGGGGGNGINGVNATSTIGGDGGTGTASSISGSSVTYAGGGGGGTFSAGTAGSGKNGGGNGHVGAGGGGAGTSIAVGGAGGIGGSGIVIIRYLT
;
A
#
# COMPACT_ATOMS: atom_id res chain seq x y z
N LYS A 1 40.67 15.13 -60.43
CA LYS A 1 39.49 15.60 -59.67
C LYS A 1 39.43 14.76 -58.38
N LEU A 2 39.97 15.27 -57.27
CA LEU A 2 40.06 14.52 -56.00
C LEU A 2 38.66 14.24 -55.45
N MET A 3 38.36 12.98 -55.12
CA MET A 3 37.15 12.59 -54.39
C MET A 3 37.30 12.96 -52.92
N THR A 4 36.40 13.82 -52.43
CA THR A 4 36.24 14.12 -51.01
C THR A 4 35.67 12.90 -50.29
N PRO A 5 36.31 12.37 -49.24
CA PRO A 5 35.74 11.27 -48.48
C PRO A 5 34.49 11.75 -47.74
N ARG A 6 33.34 11.12 -48.01
CA ARG A 6 32.14 11.28 -47.18
C ARG A 6 32.44 10.71 -45.80
N ARG A 7 32.64 11.57 -44.81
CA ARG A 7 32.60 11.18 -43.40
C ARG A 7 31.23 10.55 -43.17
N ARG A 8 31.16 9.22 -43.08
CA ARG A 8 30.05 8.57 -42.39
C ARG A 8 30.14 9.08 -40.96
N ARG A 9 29.23 9.98 -40.61
CA ARG A 9 28.97 10.33 -39.21
C ARG A 9 28.51 9.04 -38.55
N LEU A 10 29.47 8.32 -37.96
CA LEU A 10 29.19 7.27 -37.00
C LEU A 10 28.48 7.98 -35.85
N LEU A 11 27.15 8.02 -35.90
CA LEU A 11 26.34 8.30 -34.73
C LEU A 11 26.72 7.20 -33.75
N LEU A 12 27.57 7.52 -32.78
CA LEU A 12 27.65 6.75 -31.56
C LEU A 12 26.25 6.87 -30.95
N LEU A 13 25.34 5.96 -31.31
CA LEU A 13 24.10 5.78 -30.58
C LEU A 13 24.55 5.44 -29.16
N GLY A 14 24.50 6.42 -28.26
CA GLY A 14 24.57 6.12 -26.84
C GLY A 14 23.49 5.08 -26.56
N ALA A 15 23.82 4.04 -25.79
CA ALA A 15 22.85 3.01 -25.49
C ALA A 15 21.57 3.68 -24.95
N ASP A 16 20.42 3.34 -25.52
CA ASP A 16 19.14 3.84 -25.03
C ASP A 16 19.02 3.49 -23.54
N PHE A 17 18.43 4.40 -22.76
CA PHE A 17 18.22 4.16 -21.34
C PHE A 17 17.32 2.93 -21.18
N SER A 18 17.80 1.94 -20.45
CA SER A 18 17.05 0.73 -20.11
C SER A 18 17.44 0.23 -18.75
N ALA A 19 16.61 -0.60 -18.16
CA ALA A 19 16.84 -1.20 -16.86
C ALA A 19 16.35 -2.64 -16.80
N THR A 20 16.84 -3.38 -15.81
CA THR A 20 16.34 -4.71 -15.45
C THR A 20 15.77 -4.71 -14.02
N GLY A 21 15.08 -5.80 -13.64
CA GLY A 21 14.52 -5.99 -12.31
C GLY A 21 12.99 -5.97 -12.30
N GLY A 22 12.41 -6.74 -11.39
CA GLY A 22 10.96 -6.85 -11.24
C GLY A 22 10.27 -7.46 -12.46
N THR A 23 8.94 -7.36 -12.48
CA THR A 23 8.14 -7.69 -13.67
C THR A 23 8.09 -6.49 -14.59
N ILE A 24 8.54 -6.66 -15.83
CA ILE A 24 8.59 -5.61 -16.85
C ILE A 24 7.34 -5.70 -17.73
N THR A 25 6.66 -4.57 -17.89
CA THR A 25 5.51 -4.41 -18.80
C THR A 25 5.63 -3.10 -19.57
N TYR A 26 4.81 -2.95 -20.62
CA TYR A 26 4.82 -1.77 -21.49
C TYR A 26 3.42 -1.21 -21.63
N SER A 27 3.26 0.10 -21.43
CA SER A 27 1.98 0.78 -21.63
C SER A 27 2.19 2.28 -21.87
N GLY A 28 1.46 2.85 -22.84
CA GLY A 28 1.46 4.30 -23.08
C GLY A 28 2.83 4.91 -23.41
N GLY A 29 3.75 4.15 -24.01
CA GLY A 29 5.12 4.60 -24.30
C GLY A 29 6.09 4.48 -23.12
N TYR A 30 5.67 3.86 -22.01
CA TYR A 30 6.53 3.60 -20.86
C TYR A 30 6.95 2.14 -20.78
N THR A 31 8.19 1.92 -20.35
CA THR A 31 8.64 0.67 -19.72
C THR A 31 8.36 0.78 -18.22
N ILE A 32 7.68 -0.24 -17.67
CA ILE A 32 7.18 -0.24 -16.28
C ILE A 32 7.73 -1.46 -15.56
N HIS A 33 8.48 -1.24 -14.50
CA HIS A 33 9.01 -2.24 -13.59
C HIS A 33 8.13 -2.32 -12.35
N THR A 34 7.60 -3.49 -12.04
CA THR A 34 6.78 -3.73 -10.84
C THR A 34 7.43 -4.76 -9.93
N PHE A 35 7.58 -4.40 -8.65
CA PHE A 35 8.18 -5.21 -7.61
C PHE A 35 7.15 -5.59 -6.56
N LEU A 36 6.91 -6.90 -6.41
CA LEU A 36 6.00 -7.48 -5.41
C LEU A 36 6.75 -8.27 -4.31
N SER A 37 8.05 -8.45 -4.49
CA SER A 37 9.01 -9.00 -3.54
C SER A 37 10.33 -8.26 -3.67
N GLY A 38 11.24 -8.42 -2.70
CA GLY A 38 12.58 -7.84 -2.80
C GLY A 38 13.32 -8.32 -4.05
N ASP A 39 13.98 -7.38 -4.73
CA ASP A 39 14.75 -7.58 -5.97
C ASP A 39 15.63 -6.33 -6.19
N THR A 40 16.31 -6.22 -7.32
CA THR A 40 17.15 -5.07 -7.67
C THR A 40 16.68 -4.40 -8.96
N PHE A 41 16.49 -3.08 -8.93
CA PHE A 41 16.34 -2.27 -10.13
C PHE A 41 17.73 -1.84 -10.63
N THR A 42 18.09 -2.23 -11.86
CA THR A 42 19.44 -2.01 -12.40
C THR A 42 19.36 -1.26 -13.74
N PRO A 43 19.41 0.09 -13.75
CA PRO A 43 19.55 0.89 -14.96
C PRO A 43 20.95 0.79 -15.60
N ASN A 44 21.01 0.85 -16.92
CA ASN A 44 22.26 0.77 -17.70
C ASN A 44 23.03 2.10 -17.79
N GLY A 45 22.45 3.19 -17.29
CA GLY A 45 22.90 4.55 -17.52
C GLY A 45 22.19 5.54 -16.62
N ASN A 46 22.50 6.83 -16.79
CA ASN A 46 21.73 7.89 -16.16
C ASN A 46 20.40 8.08 -16.88
N GLY A 47 19.32 8.28 -16.13
CA GLY A 47 18.00 8.51 -16.72
C GLY A 47 16.97 8.99 -15.69
N ASN A 48 15.87 9.53 -16.19
CA ASN A 48 14.77 9.99 -15.35
C ASN A 48 13.68 8.91 -15.28
N VAL A 49 13.21 8.60 -14.08
CA VAL A 49 12.13 7.65 -13.82
C VAL A 49 11.02 8.30 -13.00
N ASP A 50 9.78 7.85 -13.18
CA ASP A 50 8.71 8.07 -12.20
C ASP A 50 8.68 6.87 -11.25
N TYR A 51 8.33 7.09 -9.97
CA TYR A 51 8.19 6.00 -9.02
C TYR A 51 6.95 6.10 -8.12
N LEU A 52 6.55 4.94 -7.60
CA LEU A 52 5.55 4.77 -6.55
C LEU A 52 6.09 3.71 -5.58
N VAL A 53 6.32 4.10 -4.32
CA VAL A 53 6.66 3.20 -3.21
C VAL A 53 5.47 3.14 -2.28
N VAL A 54 4.95 1.93 -2.05
CA VAL A 54 3.88 1.67 -1.08
C VAL A 54 4.38 0.70 -0.03
N ALA A 55 4.26 1.05 1.24
CA ALA A 55 4.60 0.15 2.36
C ALA A 55 3.53 -0.92 2.60
N GLY A 56 3.85 -1.89 3.45
CA GLY A 56 2.87 -2.87 3.93
C GLY A 56 1.83 -2.21 4.85
N GLY A 57 0.56 -2.62 4.69
CA GLY A 57 -0.52 -2.25 5.60
C GLY A 57 -0.46 -3.04 6.92
N GLY A 58 -1.04 -2.48 7.98
CA GLY A 58 -1.17 -3.17 9.27
C GLY A 58 -2.29 -4.19 9.26
N GLY A 59 -2.18 -5.23 10.09
CA GLY A 59 -3.27 -6.19 10.28
C GLY A 59 -4.42 -5.61 11.11
N GLY A 60 -5.61 -6.18 10.93
CA GLY A 60 -6.76 -5.88 11.78
C GLY A 60 -6.53 -6.32 13.23
N GLY A 61 -7.18 -5.65 14.17
CA GLY A 61 -7.18 -6.06 15.56
C GLY A 61 -7.91 -7.40 15.75
N THR A 62 -7.60 -8.07 16.85
CA THR A 62 -8.25 -9.33 17.28
C THR A 62 -9.22 -9.10 18.44
N SER A 63 -10.19 -10.00 18.62
CA SER A 63 -11.00 -10.03 19.85
C SER A 63 -10.20 -10.58 21.02
N ALA A 64 -10.26 -9.91 22.17
CA ALA A 64 -10.04 -10.60 23.44
C ALA A 64 -11.20 -11.58 23.68
N SER A 65 -10.93 -12.70 24.35
CA SER A 65 -11.88 -13.78 24.66
C SER A 65 -13.29 -13.26 24.97
N ASN A 66 -14.17 -13.36 23.95
CA ASN A 66 -15.63 -13.22 23.98
C ASN A 66 -16.35 -11.85 24.00
N LYS A 67 -15.78 -10.63 23.86
CA LYS A 67 -16.64 -9.43 24.13
C LYS A 67 -16.50 -8.11 23.33
N GLY A 68 -15.78 -7.98 22.21
CA GLY A 68 -15.84 -6.73 21.43
C GLY A 68 -15.31 -6.78 20.00
N GLY A 69 -15.89 -6.01 19.09
CA GLY A 69 -15.41 -5.85 17.72
C GLY A 69 -14.05 -5.13 17.70
N ALA A 70 -13.10 -5.66 16.95
CA ALA A 70 -11.76 -5.08 16.87
C ALA A 70 -11.63 -4.04 15.75
N GLY A 71 -10.67 -3.13 15.86
CA GLY A 71 -10.46 -2.10 14.85
C GLY A 71 -9.80 -2.61 13.58
N GLY A 72 -10.03 -1.95 12.45
CA GLY A 72 -9.37 -2.25 11.17
C GLY A 72 -7.91 -1.79 11.15
N GLY A 73 -7.07 -2.45 10.35
CA GLY A 73 -5.66 -2.07 10.15
C GLY A 73 -5.50 -0.85 9.25
N GLY A 74 -4.49 -0.03 9.53
CA GLY A 74 -4.14 1.14 8.72
C GLY A 74 -3.36 0.77 7.46
N ALA A 75 -3.50 1.58 6.42
CA ALA A 75 -2.82 1.38 5.15
C ALA A 75 -1.31 1.73 5.20
N GLY A 76 -0.53 1.19 4.28
CA GLY A 76 0.86 1.62 4.08
C GLY A 76 0.95 3.06 3.54
N GLN A 77 2.04 3.77 3.81
CA GLN A 77 2.32 5.06 3.19
C GLN A 77 2.54 4.89 1.69
N ILE A 78 2.15 5.91 0.92
CA ILE A 78 2.53 6.10 -0.47
C ILE A 78 3.54 7.23 -0.59
N LEU A 79 4.68 6.97 -1.23
CA LEU A 79 5.61 7.98 -1.73
C LEU A 79 5.66 7.88 -3.26
N SER A 80 5.55 9.01 -3.94
CA SER A 80 5.65 9.05 -5.40
C SER A 80 6.26 10.37 -5.86
N ASP A 81 7.06 10.30 -6.90
CA ASP A 81 7.55 11.47 -7.60
C ASP A 81 7.72 11.15 -9.09
N THR A 82 7.88 12.20 -9.88
CA THR A 82 8.14 12.14 -11.32
C THR A 82 9.52 12.67 -11.63
N SER A 83 10.14 12.15 -12.70
CA SER A 83 11.46 12.61 -13.15
C SER A 83 12.59 12.50 -12.11
N TYR A 84 12.56 11.47 -11.27
CA TYR A 84 13.67 11.14 -10.37
C TYR A 84 14.88 10.64 -11.17
N ASN A 85 16.05 11.23 -10.95
CA ASN A 85 17.26 10.86 -11.69
C ASN A 85 17.96 9.66 -11.04
N VAL A 86 18.13 8.58 -11.81
CA VAL A 86 18.93 7.41 -11.43
C VAL A 86 20.24 7.38 -12.19
N SER A 87 21.26 6.73 -11.64
CA SER A 87 22.57 6.47 -12.25
C SER A 87 22.75 4.97 -12.56
N ALA A 88 23.77 4.63 -13.34
CA ALA A 88 24.13 3.24 -13.63
C ALA A 88 24.67 2.54 -12.38
N GLN A 89 23.79 1.94 -11.59
CA GLN A 89 24.10 1.18 -10.38
C GLN A 89 22.93 0.26 -10.01
N ASP A 90 23.16 -0.62 -9.04
CA ASP A 90 22.10 -1.44 -8.46
C ASP A 90 21.33 -0.67 -7.39
N TYR A 91 20.01 -0.57 -7.56
CA TYR A 91 19.08 -0.07 -6.54
C TYR A 91 18.35 -1.24 -5.91
N ALA A 92 18.75 -1.62 -4.71
CA ALA A 92 18.04 -2.64 -3.95
C ALA A 92 16.61 -2.18 -3.63
N ILE A 93 15.63 -3.02 -3.96
CA ILE A 93 14.22 -2.78 -3.68
C ILE A 93 13.81 -3.62 -2.47
N THR A 94 13.27 -2.96 -1.45
CA THR A 94 12.66 -3.64 -0.31
C THR A 94 11.15 -3.52 -0.41
N ILE A 95 10.45 -4.66 -0.35
CA ILE A 95 9.00 -4.71 -0.27
C ILE A 95 8.58 -5.05 1.15
N GLY A 96 7.88 -4.13 1.81
CA GLY A 96 7.34 -4.34 3.13
C GLY A 96 6.22 -5.36 3.13
N ALA A 97 6.37 -6.47 3.85
CA ALA A 97 5.26 -7.39 4.08
C ALA A 97 4.12 -6.70 4.85
N GLY A 98 2.89 -7.11 4.60
CA GLY A 98 1.75 -6.68 5.41
C GLY A 98 1.77 -7.31 6.80
N GLY A 99 1.12 -6.64 7.75
CA GLY A 99 1.03 -7.13 9.13
C GLY A 99 0.09 -8.32 9.25
N ALA A 100 0.48 -9.35 9.97
CA ALA A 100 -0.47 -10.35 10.49
C ALA A 100 -1.52 -9.69 11.41
N ALA A 101 -2.53 -10.45 11.82
CA ALA A 101 -3.53 -9.95 12.78
C ALA A 101 -2.85 -9.38 14.04
N SER A 102 -3.29 -8.19 14.46
CA SER A 102 -2.70 -7.45 15.58
C SER A 102 -1.18 -7.16 15.44
N THR A 103 -0.65 -7.04 14.22
CA THR A 103 0.71 -6.55 13.98
C THR A 103 0.76 -5.44 12.93
N ASN A 104 1.76 -4.56 13.05
CA ASN A 104 1.99 -3.50 12.07
C ASN A 104 2.51 -4.11 10.77
N GLY A 105 2.37 -3.39 9.66
CA GLY A 105 3.06 -3.73 8.43
C GLY A 105 4.55 -3.43 8.52
N ASN A 106 5.27 -3.69 7.42
CA ASN A 106 6.67 -3.35 7.25
C ASN A 106 6.87 -2.24 6.20
N ILE A 107 8.01 -1.57 6.27
CA ILE A 107 8.39 -0.50 5.35
C ILE A 107 8.75 -1.04 3.96
N SER A 108 8.54 -0.22 2.93
CA SER A 108 9.09 -0.45 1.58
C SER A 108 10.13 0.62 1.26
N ILE A 109 11.15 0.27 0.48
CA ILE A 109 12.28 1.15 0.17
C ILE A 109 12.60 1.11 -1.32
N PHE A 110 12.77 2.30 -1.91
CA PHE A 110 13.44 2.52 -3.19
C PHE A 110 14.47 3.64 -2.99
N ASP A 111 15.75 3.33 -3.17
CA ASP A 111 16.85 4.27 -2.94
C ASP A 111 16.77 4.92 -1.53
N ILE A 112 16.69 6.24 -1.44
CA ILE A 112 16.54 6.99 -0.18
C ILE A 112 15.08 7.09 0.29
N PHE A 113 14.11 6.64 -0.51
CA PHE A 113 12.69 6.77 -0.21
C PHE A 113 12.20 5.59 0.62
N THR A 114 11.95 5.84 1.90
CA THR A 114 11.39 4.84 2.82
C THR A 114 9.93 5.15 3.11
N ALA A 115 9.02 4.32 2.61
CA ALA A 115 7.60 4.43 2.91
C ALA A 115 7.28 3.79 4.27
N ALA A 116 6.63 4.54 5.16
CA ALA A 116 6.23 4.08 6.48
C ALA A 116 5.09 3.05 6.41
N ALA A 117 5.14 2.05 7.29
CA ALA A 117 4.13 1.00 7.35
C ALA A 117 2.80 1.45 7.99
N GLY A 118 1.72 0.76 7.65
CA GLY A 118 0.44 0.90 8.34
C GLY A 118 0.47 0.28 9.74
N LEU A 119 -0.21 0.92 10.69
CA LEU A 119 -0.34 0.41 12.05
C LEU A 119 -1.48 -0.59 12.17
N LYS A 120 -1.35 -1.53 13.12
CA LYS A 120 -2.40 -2.50 13.43
C LYS A 120 -3.67 -1.83 13.97
N GLY A 121 -4.81 -2.48 13.75
CA GLY A 121 -6.02 -2.20 14.51
C GLY A 121 -5.89 -2.64 15.97
N ASN A 122 -6.56 -1.92 16.87
CA ASN A 122 -6.57 -2.26 18.28
C ASN A 122 -7.57 -3.38 18.59
N VAL A 123 -7.25 -4.15 19.62
CA VAL A 123 -8.14 -5.17 20.16
C VAL A 123 -9.40 -4.51 20.76
N GLY A 124 -10.56 -5.12 20.54
CA GLY A 124 -11.79 -4.74 21.23
C GLY A 124 -11.80 -5.27 22.66
N ASN A 125 -12.35 -4.50 23.61
CA ASN A 125 -12.58 -4.89 25.00
C ASN A 125 -14.09 -4.93 25.27
N PRO A 126 -14.60 -5.76 26.21
CA PRO A 126 -15.98 -5.77 26.69
C PRO A 126 -16.69 -4.44 26.99
N SER A 127 -15.99 -3.32 27.02
CA SER A 127 -16.57 -1.99 27.27
C SER A 127 -16.58 -1.09 26.04
N ILE A 128 -15.75 -1.35 25.02
CA ILE A 128 -15.66 -0.54 23.80
C ILE A 128 -14.97 -1.33 22.67
N GLY A 129 -15.48 -1.16 21.45
CA GLY A 129 -14.81 -1.69 20.26
C GLY A 129 -13.40 -1.10 20.10
N GLY A 130 -12.53 -1.84 19.40
CA GLY A 130 -11.16 -1.41 19.15
C GLY A 130 -11.10 -0.23 18.19
N ALA A 131 -10.18 0.70 18.43
CA ALA A 131 -9.85 1.75 17.45
C ALA A 131 -9.13 1.17 16.23
N GLY A 132 -9.35 1.76 15.06
CA GLY A 132 -8.59 1.44 13.85
C GLY A 132 -7.12 1.86 13.97
N GLY A 133 -6.26 1.21 13.22
CA GLY A 133 -4.86 1.58 13.08
C GLY A 133 -4.67 2.77 12.16
N ASP A 134 -3.71 3.61 12.48
CA ASP A 134 -3.32 4.73 11.62
C ASP A 134 -2.58 4.25 10.37
N SER A 135 -2.73 4.97 9.27
CA SER A 135 -1.92 4.73 8.08
C SER A 135 -0.47 5.20 8.28
N GLY A 136 0.45 4.65 7.48
CA GLY A 136 1.82 5.16 7.42
C GLY A 136 1.91 6.63 6.99
N SER A 137 0.87 7.17 6.37
CA SER A 137 0.75 8.58 5.96
C SER A 137 0.18 9.49 7.05
N GLY A 138 0.00 8.99 8.27
CA GLY A 138 -0.49 9.76 9.42
C GLY A 138 -1.99 10.02 9.41
N LYS A 139 -2.76 9.38 8.53
CA LYS A 139 -4.23 9.40 8.62
C LYS A 139 -4.69 8.49 9.74
N THR A 140 -5.50 9.03 10.64
CA THR A 140 -5.88 8.31 11.85
C THR A 140 -6.88 7.20 11.56
N GLY A 141 -6.84 6.14 12.35
CA GLY A 141 -7.96 5.20 12.46
C GLY A 141 -9.19 5.85 13.09
N GLY A 142 -10.36 5.26 12.86
CA GLY A 142 -11.60 5.62 13.52
C GLY A 142 -11.67 5.03 14.94
N THR A 143 -12.47 5.65 15.80
CA THR A 143 -12.73 5.15 17.15
C THR A 143 -13.73 4.00 17.13
N GLY A 144 -13.56 3.01 18.00
CA GLY A 144 -14.60 2.03 18.29
C GLY A 144 -15.71 2.60 19.17
N SER A 145 -16.76 1.82 19.41
CA SER A 145 -17.96 2.26 20.13
C SER A 145 -18.37 1.27 21.23
N SER A 146 -18.98 1.78 22.30
CA SER A 146 -19.43 1.06 23.52
C SER A 146 -20.86 0.44 23.52
N PRO A 147 -21.78 0.70 22.57
CA PRO A 147 -23.15 0.18 22.63
C PRO A 147 -23.25 -1.30 22.18
N VAL A 148 -24.47 -1.83 22.20
CA VAL A 148 -24.91 -3.25 22.04
C VAL A 148 -23.96 -4.23 21.33
N ASN A 149 -23.33 -3.84 20.21
CA ASN A 149 -22.51 -4.73 19.38
C ASN A 149 -21.00 -4.41 19.41
N TYR A 150 -20.56 -3.52 20.30
CA TYR A 150 -19.17 -3.11 20.51
C TYR A 150 -18.35 -2.95 19.21
N PRO A 151 -18.84 -2.17 18.23
CA PRO A 151 -18.21 -2.13 16.92
C PRO A 151 -16.86 -1.40 16.96
N GLY A 152 -15.87 -1.93 16.24
CA GLY A 152 -14.54 -1.35 16.09
C GLY A 152 -14.52 -0.28 14.99
N GLY A 153 -13.58 0.66 15.10
CA GLY A 153 -13.38 1.71 14.11
C GLY A 153 -12.59 1.21 12.88
N GLY A 154 -12.77 1.87 11.74
CA GLY A 154 -12.04 1.54 10.52
C GLY A 154 -10.60 2.05 10.55
N GLY A 155 -9.68 1.38 9.87
CA GLY A 155 -8.29 1.82 9.76
C GLY A 155 -8.14 3.04 8.84
N GLY A 156 -7.12 3.86 9.08
CA GLY A 156 -6.77 4.99 8.22
C GLY A 156 -6.33 4.53 6.84
N GLY A 157 -6.82 5.18 5.79
CA GLY A 157 -6.31 5.00 4.42
C GLY A 157 -5.22 6.02 4.11
N ASN A 158 -4.55 5.90 2.97
CA ASN A 158 -3.59 6.93 2.55
C ASN A 158 -4.27 8.28 2.26
N GLY A 159 -5.50 8.26 1.72
CA GLY A 159 -6.21 9.48 1.32
C GLY A 159 -6.95 10.18 2.46
N ILE A 160 -7.64 9.41 3.32
CA ILE A 160 -8.48 9.94 4.40
C ILE A 160 -8.39 9.08 5.66
N ASN A 161 -8.83 9.65 6.78
CA ASN A 161 -8.97 8.94 8.05
C ASN A 161 -10.00 7.80 7.94
N GLY A 162 -9.87 6.80 8.81
CA GLY A 162 -10.86 5.76 8.98
C GLY A 162 -12.12 6.30 9.65
N VAL A 163 -13.26 5.66 9.38
CA VAL A 163 -14.56 6.09 9.91
C VAL A 163 -14.73 5.55 11.32
N ASN A 164 -15.30 6.36 12.21
CA ASN A 164 -15.67 5.94 13.56
C ASN A 164 -16.82 4.92 13.49
N ALA A 165 -16.81 3.97 14.42
CA ALA A 165 -17.91 3.03 14.56
C ALA A 165 -19.19 3.72 15.06
N THR A 166 -20.35 3.22 14.65
CA THR A 166 -21.66 3.69 15.13
C THR A 166 -22.21 2.75 16.21
N SER A 167 -23.53 2.72 16.45
CA SER A 167 -24.09 1.84 17.46
C SER A 167 -24.11 0.35 17.08
N THR A 168 -24.28 0.07 15.79
CA THR A 168 -24.46 -1.29 15.27
C THR A 168 -23.57 -1.62 14.09
N ILE A 169 -22.82 -0.63 13.58
CA ILE A 169 -22.00 -0.75 12.38
C ILE A 169 -20.54 -0.43 12.71
N GLY A 170 -19.63 -1.32 12.31
CA GLY A 170 -18.19 -1.10 12.32
C GLY A 170 -17.79 0.05 11.41
N GLY A 171 -16.71 0.75 11.77
CA GLY A 171 -16.20 1.84 10.96
C GLY A 171 -15.64 1.36 9.62
N ASP A 172 -16.01 2.00 8.52
CA ASP A 172 -15.38 1.79 7.22
C ASP A 172 -13.92 2.25 7.24
N GLY A 173 -13.05 1.54 6.50
CA GLY A 173 -11.67 1.97 6.28
C GLY A 173 -11.60 3.27 5.48
N GLY A 174 -10.52 4.04 5.69
CA GLY A 174 -10.24 5.22 4.87
C GLY A 174 -9.89 4.84 3.43
N THR A 175 -10.24 5.68 2.46
CA THR A 175 -9.92 5.43 1.04
C THR A 175 -8.42 5.54 0.76
N GLY A 176 -7.98 4.82 -0.26
CA GLY A 176 -6.61 4.92 -0.79
C GLY A 176 -6.40 6.12 -1.72
N THR A 177 -5.28 6.12 -2.45
CA THR A 177 -4.94 7.14 -3.45
C THR A 177 -4.73 6.50 -4.82
N ALA A 178 -5.30 7.12 -5.86
CA ALA A 178 -5.20 6.64 -7.23
C ALA A 178 -3.86 7.05 -7.87
N SER A 179 -3.27 6.14 -8.63
CA SER A 179 -2.10 6.39 -9.48
C SER A 179 -2.23 5.63 -10.79
N SER A 180 -1.77 6.24 -11.89
CA SER A 180 -1.72 5.63 -13.22
C SER A 180 -0.35 5.04 -13.57
N ILE A 181 0.54 4.92 -12.58
CA ILE A 181 1.94 4.52 -12.80
C ILE A 181 2.09 3.12 -13.41
N SER A 182 1.13 2.23 -13.17
CA SER A 182 1.07 0.88 -13.74
C SER A 182 0.51 0.82 -15.17
N GLY A 183 0.27 1.98 -15.81
CA GLY A 183 -0.32 2.07 -17.15
C GLY A 183 -1.86 2.07 -17.17
N SER A 184 -2.49 1.97 -16.00
CA SER A 184 -3.94 2.18 -15.80
C SER A 184 -4.17 2.80 -14.42
N SER A 185 -5.31 3.47 -14.21
CA SER A 185 -5.63 4.06 -12.91
C SER A 185 -5.96 2.97 -11.89
N VAL A 186 -5.11 2.83 -10.87
CA VAL A 186 -5.27 1.89 -9.77
C VAL A 186 -5.22 2.66 -8.45
N THR A 187 -6.09 2.33 -7.52
CA THR A 187 -6.08 2.91 -6.16
C THR A 187 -5.30 2.01 -5.21
N TYR A 188 -4.33 2.59 -4.51
CA TYR A 188 -3.43 1.92 -3.59
C TYR A 188 -3.69 2.36 -2.14
N ALA A 189 -3.33 1.51 -1.18
CA ALA A 189 -3.28 1.83 0.24
C ALA A 189 -4.60 2.34 0.86
N GLY A 190 -5.68 1.57 0.73
CA GLY A 190 -6.91 1.79 1.52
C GLY A 190 -6.88 1.12 2.90
N GLY A 191 -7.63 1.66 3.86
CA GLY A 191 -7.71 1.13 5.22
C GLY A 191 -8.64 -0.09 5.34
N GLY A 192 -8.46 -0.88 6.39
CA GLY A 192 -9.31 -2.02 6.72
C GLY A 192 -10.58 -1.62 7.46
N GLY A 193 -11.66 -2.38 7.31
CA GLY A 193 -12.92 -2.14 8.03
C GLY A 193 -12.89 -2.60 9.49
N GLY A 194 -13.61 -1.92 10.38
CA GLY A 194 -13.77 -2.33 11.77
C GLY A 194 -14.71 -3.52 11.93
N GLY A 195 -14.38 -4.43 12.84
CA GLY A 195 -15.22 -5.59 13.18
C GLY A 195 -16.38 -5.22 14.11
N THR A 196 -17.29 -6.17 14.33
CA THR A 196 -18.40 -6.05 15.30
C THR A 196 -18.43 -7.26 16.21
N PHE A 197 -19.15 -7.17 17.33
CA PHE A 197 -19.54 -8.31 18.15
C PHE A 197 -21.02 -8.66 17.88
N SER A 198 -21.39 -9.94 17.88
CA SER A 198 -22.76 -10.42 17.61
C SER A 198 -23.33 -9.95 16.24
N ALA A 199 -24.63 -9.61 16.15
CA ALA A 199 -25.36 -9.36 14.90
C ALA A 199 -25.12 -7.97 14.26
N GLY A 200 -24.04 -7.27 14.63
CA GLY A 200 -23.69 -5.97 14.04
C GLY A 200 -23.09 -6.09 12.64
N THR A 201 -23.27 -5.07 11.79
CA THR A 201 -22.70 -5.03 10.45
C THR A 201 -21.24 -4.59 10.51
N ALA A 202 -20.31 -5.39 10.01
CA ALA A 202 -18.91 -5.00 9.95
C ALA A 202 -18.67 -3.86 8.96
N GLY A 203 -17.65 -3.03 9.25
CA GLY A 203 -17.19 -1.99 8.34
C GLY A 203 -16.52 -2.58 7.11
N SER A 204 -16.64 -1.89 5.98
CA SER A 204 -16.00 -2.28 4.74
C SER A 204 -14.55 -1.78 4.71
N GLY A 205 -13.63 -2.61 4.22
CA GLY A 205 -12.33 -2.13 3.77
C GLY A 205 -12.48 -1.33 2.48
N LYS A 206 -11.47 -0.52 2.13
CA LYS A 206 -11.43 0.21 0.86
C LYS A 206 -10.17 -0.14 0.08
N ASN A 207 -10.24 -0.12 -1.25
CA ASN A 207 -9.10 -0.13 -2.19
C ASN A 207 -7.97 -1.12 -1.81
N GLY A 208 -8.31 -2.41 -1.66
CA GLY A 208 -7.38 -3.48 -1.27
C GLY A 208 -7.37 -3.80 0.23
N GLY A 209 -8.00 -2.97 1.07
CA GLY A 209 -8.17 -3.22 2.49
C GLY A 209 -9.20 -4.33 2.72
N GLY A 210 -8.94 -5.20 3.70
CA GLY A 210 -9.88 -6.25 4.10
C GLY A 210 -11.12 -5.69 4.78
N ASN A 211 -12.26 -6.34 4.59
CA ASN A 211 -13.48 -6.06 5.36
C ASN A 211 -13.32 -6.51 6.81
N GLY A 212 -13.98 -5.82 7.74
CA GLY A 212 -14.15 -6.31 9.10
C GLY A 212 -15.01 -7.58 9.14
N HIS A 213 -14.91 -8.34 10.22
CA HIS A 213 -15.69 -9.54 10.48
C HIS A 213 -16.17 -9.56 11.94
N VAL A 214 -17.09 -10.49 12.28
CA VAL A 214 -17.49 -10.68 13.68
C VAL A 214 -16.27 -11.09 14.49
N GLY A 215 -15.92 -10.27 15.48
CA GLY A 215 -14.79 -10.45 16.38
C GLY A 215 -13.41 -10.02 15.84
N ALA A 216 -13.31 -9.46 14.63
CA ALA A 216 -12.00 -9.06 14.11
C ALA A 216 -12.06 -7.94 13.06
N GLY A 217 -11.08 -7.04 13.05
CA GLY A 217 -10.96 -6.00 12.03
C GLY A 217 -10.40 -6.56 10.72
N GLY A 218 -10.65 -5.87 9.62
CA GLY A 218 -10.01 -6.13 8.34
C GLY A 218 -8.60 -5.54 8.30
N GLY A 219 -7.70 -6.16 7.55
CA GLY A 219 -6.33 -5.66 7.36
C GLY A 219 -6.31 -4.39 6.49
N GLY A 220 -5.39 -3.48 6.77
CA GLY A 220 -5.11 -2.35 5.90
C GLY A 220 -4.40 -2.80 4.63
N ALA A 221 -4.63 -2.13 3.51
CA ALA A 221 -3.99 -2.48 2.24
C ALA A 221 -2.57 -1.90 2.16
N GLY A 222 -1.63 -2.70 1.64
CA GLY A 222 -0.40 -2.20 1.01
C GLY A 222 -0.44 -2.26 -0.53
N THR A 223 -1.37 -3.01 -1.11
CA THR A 223 -1.64 -3.11 -2.57
C THR A 223 -3.15 -3.08 -2.83
N SER A 224 -3.59 -3.15 -4.10
CA SER A 224 -5.01 -3.17 -4.48
C SER A 224 -5.70 -4.54 -4.32
N ILE A 225 -4.98 -5.60 -3.93
CA ILE A 225 -5.53 -6.97 -3.84
C ILE A 225 -6.16 -7.22 -2.46
N ALA A 226 -7.45 -7.55 -2.42
CA ALA A 226 -8.16 -7.88 -1.20
C ALA A 226 -7.80 -9.28 -0.69
N VAL A 227 -7.23 -9.38 0.52
CA VAL A 227 -7.09 -10.65 1.26
C VAL A 227 -8.31 -10.83 2.16
N GLY A 228 -9.23 -11.70 1.75
CA GLY A 228 -10.45 -12.02 2.51
C GLY A 228 -10.18 -13.01 3.65
N GLY A 229 -10.53 -12.62 4.88
CA GLY A 229 -10.54 -13.50 6.05
C GLY A 229 -10.67 -12.73 7.37
N ALA A 230 -11.40 -13.30 8.34
CA ALA A 230 -11.66 -12.69 9.65
C ALA A 230 -10.37 -12.41 10.44
N GLY A 231 -10.12 -11.14 10.78
CA GLY A 231 -8.86 -10.67 11.38
C GLY A 231 -7.81 -10.49 10.30
N GLY A 232 -8.07 -9.53 9.40
CA GLY A 232 -7.40 -9.47 8.12
C GLY A 232 -5.91 -9.17 8.25
N ILE A 233 -5.10 -9.98 7.58
CA ILE A 233 -3.69 -9.70 7.31
C ILE A 233 -3.66 -8.42 6.45
N GLY A 234 -2.78 -7.48 6.76
CA GLY A 234 -2.54 -6.32 5.94
C GLY A 234 -1.96 -6.71 4.58
N GLY A 235 -2.22 -5.92 3.55
CA GLY A 235 -1.59 -6.14 2.25
C GLY A 235 -0.10 -5.82 2.29
N SER A 236 0.73 -6.62 1.62
CA SER A 236 2.13 -6.25 1.35
C SER A 236 2.23 -4.98 0.53
N GLY A 237 3.37 -4.31 0.61
CA GLY A 237 3.71 -3.14 -0.20
C GLY A 237 3.98 -3.50 -1.66
N ILE A 238 4.29 -2.47 -2.44
CA ILE A 238 4.63 -2.56 -3.86
C ILE A 238 5.57 -1.41 -4.22
N VAL A 239 6.52 -1.65 -5.11
CA VAL A 239 7.30 -0.59 -5.76
C VAL A 239 7.06 -0.65 -7.25
N ILE A 240 6.77 0.49 -7.87
CA ILE A 240 6.63 0.63 -9.32
C ILE A 240 7.56 1.74 -9.78
N ILE A 241 8.36 1.46 -10.80
CA ILE A 241 9.28 2.42 -11.43
C ILE A 241 8.98 2.40 -12.93
N ARG A 242 8.91 3.56 -13.58
CA ARG A 242 8.70 3.62 -15.04
C ARG A 242 9.50 4.72 -15.71
N TYR A 243 9.76 4.55 -17.00
CA TYR A 243 10.45 5.53 -17.85
C TYR A 243 9.96 5.46 -19.30
N LEU A 244 10.07 6.57 -20.03
CA LEU A 244 9.75 6.66 -21.45
C LEU A 244 10.72 5.81 -22.27
N THR A 245 10.18 5.13 -23.29
CA THR A 245 10.92 4.23 -24.20
C THR A 245 10.80 4.69 -25.64
#